data_AF-A0A9D1DTC9-F1
#
_entry.id   AF-A0A9D1DTC9-F1
#
_cell.length_a   1.000
_cell.length_b   1.000
_cell.length_c   1.000
_cell.angle_alpha   90.00
_cell.angle_beta   90.00
_cell.angle_gamma   90.00
#
_symmetry.space_group_name_H-M   'P 1'
#
loop_
_entity.id
_entity.type
_entity.pdbx_description
1 polymer ?
#
loop_
_entity_poly.entity_id
_entity_poly.type
_entity_poly.pdbx_seq_one_letter_code
_entity_poly.pdbx_strand_id
1 'polypeptide(L)'
;MRKDIKYKEIITRLTLENFDILKEKYNLNHNAMLGLLNYGLHNKAISEDKKWVLNKLKYKYQFSLVLKDSKYGIISDTHIGNIKDSPHYIKKSTNLLVQIGINKVFHTGDILDSYDERCELTHDELIKLHYKQIERFHDIWPTNITTYAILGNHDTKFKRLGIDLYKELSRDRFIILGTGGAYLKCSNYKIFLEHNVPTSALVPPHYNYDLILKGHSHFFKYKENRNIFRVASCSNIQPNSYSLGYYAPGFATLSTTNGLVIDGYNFTKDETVHTLTLKIKD
;
A
#
# COMPACT_ATOMS: atom_id res chain seq x y z
N MET A 1 -6.36 6.80 -27.85
CA MET A 1 -7.71 6.41 -27.37
C MET A 1 -7.87 6.88 -25.92
N ARG A 2 -8.83 7.77 -25.61
CA ARG A 2 -8.98 8.39 -24.27
C ARG A 2 -9.17 7.29 -23.20
N LYS A 3 -8.38 7.29 -22.12
CA LYS A 3 -8.43 6.27 -21.05
C LYS A 3 -9.86 6.01 -20.54
N ASP A 4 -10.69 7.05 -20.49
CA ASP A 4 -12.10 6.98 -20.12
C ASP A 4 -12.95 6.08 -21.03
N ILE A 5 -12.65 6.01 -22.33
CA ILE A 5 -13.39 5.15 -23.27
C ILE A 5 -13.13 3.68 -22.92
N LYS A 6 -11.87 3.33 -22.64
CA LYS A 6 -11.47 1.97 -22.25
C LYS A 6 -12.10 1.57 -20.90
N TYR A 7 -12.12 2.48 -19.92
CA TYR A 7 -12.72 2.19 -18.61
C TYR A 7 -14.23 1.98 -18.69
N LYS A 8 -14.93 2.83 -19.44
CA LYS A 8 -16.36 2.66 -19.70
C LYS A 8 -16.66 1.32 -20.37
N GLU A 9 -15.85 0.91 -21.35
CA GLU A 9 -16.01 -0.39 -22.01
C GLU A 9 -15.92 -1.55 -21.00
N ILE A 10 -14.90 -1.56 -20.15
CA ILE A 10 -14.71 -2.60 -19.12
C ILE A 10 -15.93 -2.63 -18.19
N ILE A 11 -16.35 -1.47 -17.71
CA ILE A 11 -17.47 -1.33 -16.77
C ILE A 11 -18.76 -1.85 -17.40
N THR A 12 -19.09 -1.43 -18.62
CA THR A 12 -20.30 -1.88 -19.34
C THR A 12 -20.31 -3.40 -19.53
N ARG A 13 -19.15 -4.04 -19.68
CA ARG A 13 -19.04 -5.50 -19.87
C ARG A 13 -19.02 -6.32 -18.57
N LEU A 14 -18.80 -5.69 -17.41
CA LEU A 14 -18.72 -6.42 -16.12
C LEU A 14 -20.04 -7.10 -15.74
N THR A 15 -20.00 -8.38 -15.43
CA THR A 15 -21.09 -9.16 -14.86
C THR A 15 -20.64 -9.77 -13.53
N LEU A 16 -21.55 -10.41 -12.79
CA LEU A 16 -21.23 -11.06 -11.52
C LEU A 16 -20.23 -12.23 -11.66
N GLU A 17 -20.05 -12.72 -12.88
CA GLU A 17 -19.33 -13.94 -13.23
C GLU A 17 -17.99 -13.67 -13.93
N ASN A 18 -17.81 -12.49 -14.55
CA ASN A 18 -16.65 -12.23 -15.40
C ASN A 18 -15.61 -11.27 -14.81
N PHE A 19 -15.67 -11.00 -13.50
CA PHE A 19 -14.74 -10.07 -12.84
C PHE A 19 -13.27 -10.46 -13.08
N ASP A 20 -12.90 -11.71 -12.80
CA ASP A 20 -11.52 -12.18 -12.96
C ASP A 20 -11.11 -12.30 -14.43
N ILE A 21 -12.04 -12.71 -15.30
CA ILE A 21 -11.82 -12.78 -16.76
C ILE A 21 -11.47 -11.40 -17.32
N LEU A 22 -12.22 -10.36 -16.93
CA LEU A 22 -11.94 -9.00 -17.40
C LEU A 22 -10.68 -8.42 -16.73
N LYS A 23 -10.43 -8.74 -15.46
CA LYS A 23 -9.18 -8.38 -14.75
C LYS A 23 -7.96 -8.85 -15.55
N GLU A 24 -7.93 -10.13 -15.93
CA GLU A 24 -6.84 -10.73 -16.69
C GLU A 24 -6.75 -10.19 -18.12
N LYS A 25 -7.89 -10.14 -18.84
CA LYS A 25 -7.95 -9.65 -20.22
C LYS A 25 -7.36 -8.25 -20.38
N TYR A 26 -7.58 -7.38 -19.40
CA TYR A 26 -7.10 -6.00 -19.44
C TYR A 26 -5.78 -5.77 -18.71
N ASN A 27 -5.13 -6.84 -18.24
CA ASN A 27 -3.92 -6.80 -17.43
C ASN A 27 -4.04 -5.81 -16.26
N LEU A 28 -5.15 -5.91 -15.53
CA LEU A 28 -5.42 -5.11 -14.34
C LEU A 28 -5.17 -5.96 -13.10
N ASN A 29 -4.62 -5.36 -12.05
CA ASN A 29 -4.61 -6.02 -10.75
C ASN A 29 -5.98 -5.87 -10.05
N HIS A 30 -6.17 -6.65 -8.98
CA HIS A 30 -7.40 -6.69 -8.21
C HIS A 30 -7.85 -5.31 -7.72
N ASN A 31 -6.92 -4.52 -7.19
CA ASN A 31 -7.22 -3.20 -6.63
C ASN A 31 -7.58 -2.16 -7.72
N ALA A 32 -6.97 -2.28 -8.90
CA ALA A 32 -7.34 -1.49 -10.08
C ALA A 32 -8.77 -1.78 -10.53
N MET A 33 -9.21 -3.03 -10.45
CA MET A 33 -10.60 -3.39 -10.73
C MET A 33 -11.56 -2.76 -9.71
N LEU A 34 -11.21 -2.73 -8.43
CA LEU A 34 -12.02 -2.04 -7.40
C LEU A 34 -12.13 -0.52 -7.67
N GLY A 35 -11.04 0.11 -8.12
CA GLY A 35 -11.06 1.49 -8.60
C GLY A 35 -12.05 1.68 -9.75
N LEU A 36 -12.04 0.78 -10.75
CA LEU A 36 -12.98 0.84 -11.88
C LEU A 36 -14.43 0.64 -11.47
N LEU A 37 -14.72 -0.26 -10.52
CA LEU A 37 -16.06 -0.40 -9.97
C LEU A 37 -16.54 0.92 -9.38
N ASN A 38 -15.69 1.60 -8.61
CA ASN A 38 -16.00 2.91 -8.04
C ASN A 38 -16.24 3.97 -9.10
N TYR A 39 -15.35 4.05 -10.10
CA TYR A 39 -15.53 4.96 -11.23
C TYR A 39 -16.89 4.75 -11.89
N GLY A 40 -17.29 3.49 -12.13
CA GLY A 40 -18.59 3.16 -12.73
C GLY A 40 -19.78 3.55 -11.86
N LEU A 41 -19.70 3.33 -10.54
CA LEU A 41 -20.75 3.71 -9.59
C LEU A 41 -21.03 5.22 -9.57
N HIS A 42 -20.00 6.05 -9.78
CA HIS A 42 -20.12 7.50 -9.80
C HIS A 42 -20.27 8.10 -11.21
N ASN A 43 -20.26 7.27 -12.26
CA ASN A 43 -20.38 7.75 -13.63
C ASN A 43 -21.86 7.92 -14.01
N LYS A 44 -22.26 9.14 -14.35
CA LYS A 44 -23.65 9.48 -14.72
C LYS A 44 -24.16 8.74 -15.97
N ALA A 45 -23.26 8.25 -16.83
CA ALA A 45 -23.64 7.52 -18.04
C ALA A 45 -23.95 6.03 -17.80
N ILE A 46 -23.80 5.53 -16.58
CA ILE A 46 -24.06 4.14 -16.22
C ILE A 46 -25.45 4.01 -15.62
N SER A 47 -26.26 3.08 -16.13
CA SER A 47 -27.64 2.83 -15.67
C SER A 47 -27.69 2.32 -14.23
N GLU A 48 -28.83 2.52 -13.55
CA GLU A 48 -29.02 2.08 -12.17
C GLU A 48 -28.92 0.55 -12.02
N ASP A 49 -29.50 -0.23 -12.94
CA ASP A 49 -29.35 -1.70 -12.96
C ASP A 49 -27.87 -2.10 -13.02
N LYS A 50 -27.09 -1.36 -13.82
CA LYS A 50 -25.67 -1.62 -13.92
C LYS A 50 -24.94 -1.25 -12.64
N LYS A 51 -25.26 -0.10 -12.02
CA LYS A 51 -24.71 0.28 -10.71
C LYS A 51 -25.02 -0.75 -9.63
N TRP A 52 -26.21 -1.37 -9.66
CA TRP A 52 -26.54 -2.47 -8.76
C TRP A 52 -25.57 -3.65 -8.92
N VAL A 53 -25.28 -4.07 -10.16
CA VAL A 53 -24.28 -5.12 -10.45
C VAL A 53 -22.90 -4.71 -9.94
N LEU A 54 -22.45 -3.48 -10.22
CA LEU A 54 -21.15 -2.98 -9.77
C LEU A 54 -21.05 -2.95 -8.24
N ASN A 55 -22.13 -2.59 -7.54
CA ASN A 55 -22.16 -2.57 -6.08
C ASN A 55 -22.07 -3.99 -5.51
N LYS A 56 -22.75 -4.98 -6.11
CA LYS A 56 -22.62 -6.40 -5.74
C LYS A 56 -21.19 -6.92 -5.94
N LEU A 57 -20.57 -6.61 -7.08
CA LEU A 57 -19.18 -6.94 -7.36
C LEU A 57 -18.23 -6.31 -6.34
N LYS A 58 -18.46 -5.04 -5.98
CA LYS A 58 -17.65 -4.30 -5.00
C LYS A 58 -17.60 -5.00 -3.64
N TYR A 59 -18.71 -5.58 -3.18
CA TYR A 59 -18.73 -6.34 -1.93
C TYR A 59 -18.15 -7.74 -2.08
N LYS A 60 -18.48 -8.46 -3.17
CA LYS A 60 -18.01 -9.82 -3.42
C LYS A 60 -16.49 -9.89 -3.53
N TYR A 61 -15.89 -8.95 -4.25
CA TYR A 61 -14.46 -8.93 -4.56
C TYR A 61 -13.70 -7.88 -3.73
N GLN A 62 -14.26 -7.42 -2.60
CA GLN A 62 -13.63 -6.35 -1.83
C GLN A 62 -12.17 -6.67 -1.46
N PHE A 63 -11.90 -7.87 -0.96
CA PHE A 63 -10.58 -8.19 -0.39
C PHE A 63 -9.65 -8.74 -1.46
N SER A 64 -8.51 -8.08 -1.65
CA SER A 64 -7.41 -8.58 -2.48
C SER A 64 -6.69 -9.77 -1.84
N LEU A 65 -6.81 -9.90 -0.52
CA LEU A 65 -6.19 -10.98 0.25
C LEU A 65 -6.96 -11.23 1.54
N VAL A 66 -7.09 -12.51 1.90
CA VAL A 66 -7.65 -12.96 3.18
C VAL A 66 -6.55 -13.69 3.94
N LEU A 67 -6.15 -13.13 5.07
CA LEU A 67 -5.05 -13.59 5.89
C LEU A 67 -5.57 -14.21 7.19
N LYS A 68 -5.03 -15.38 7.54
CA LYS A 68 -5.47 -16.19 8.69
C LYS A 68 -4.70 -15.89 9.97
N ASP A 69 -3.48 -15.39 9.87
CA ASP A 69 -2.65 -15.08 11.03
C ASP A 69 -3.26 -13.93 11.83
N SER A 70 -2.89 -13.84 13.10
CA SER A 70 -3.40 -12.82 14.00
C SER A 70 -2.42 -11.68 14.27
N LYS A 71 -1.18 -11.75 13.75
CA LYS A 71 -0.15 -10.75 13.96
C LYS A 71 0.61 -10.42 12.68
N TYR A 72 0.84 -9.13 12.45
CA TYR A 72 1.55 -8.63 11.27
C TYR A 72 2.44 -7.46 11.66
N GLY A 73 3.55 -7.29 10.95
CA GLY A 73 4.33 -6.06 11.00
C GLY A 73 3.81 -5.05 9.99
N ILE A 74 4.13 -3.79 10.19
CA ILE A 74 3.78 -2.69 9.30
C ILE A 74 5.01 -1.83 9.12
N ILE A 75 5.49 -1.74 7.88
CA ILE A 75 6.63 -0.92 7.46
C ILE A 75 6.12 0.08 6.42
N SER A 76 6.69 1.27 6.38
CA SER A 76 6.27 2.31 5.44
C SER A 76 7.44 3.17 5.01
N ASP A 77 7.33 3.78 3.83
CA ASP A 77 8.19 4.87 3.37
C ASP A 77 9.67 4.54 3.56
N THR A 78 10.14 3.44 2.97
CA THR A 78 11.55 3.03 3.06
C THR A 78 12.43 3.87 2.15
N HIS A 79 11.86 4.39 1.05
CA HIS A 79 12.53 5.28 0.09
C HIS A 79 13.92 4.78 -0.30
N ILE A 80 14.01 3.50 -0.66
CA ILE A 80 15.27 2.85 -1.02
C ILE A 80 15.87 3.56 -2.22
N GLY A 81 17.14 3.95 -2.11
CA GLY A 81 17.83 4.75 -3.10
C GLY A 81 17.83 6.26 -2.82
N ASN A 82 17.08 6.75 -1.82
CA ASN A 82 17.23 8.10 -1.29
C ASN A 82 18.55 8.20 -0.49
N ILE A 83 19.16 9.38 -0.46
CA ILE A 83 20.32 9.65 0.42
C ILE A 83 19.99 9.51 1.91
N LYS A 84 18.72 9.62 2.27
CA LYS A 84 18.17 9.42 3.61
C LYS A 84 17.53 8.03 3.80
N ASP A 85 17.74 7.09 2.87
CA ASP A 85 17.35 5.71 3.12
C ASP A 85 18.10 5.12 4.32
N SER A 86 17.60 4.00 4.87
CA SER A 86 18.23 3.37 6.03
C SER A 86 18.09 1.85 5.98
N PRO A 87 19.03 1.14 5.34
CA PRO A 87 19.08 -0.32 5.38
C PRO A 87 19.13 -0.86 6.83
N HIS A 88 19.73 -0.08 7.74
CA HIS A 88 19.74 -0.40 9.18
C HIS A 88 18.33 -0.48 9.76
N TYR A 89 17.43 0.47 9.47
CA TYR A 89 16.06 0.44 9.97
C TYR A 89 15.22 -0.69 9.37
N ILE A 90 15.42 -1.01 8.09
CA ILE A 90 14.78 -2.16 7.43
C ILE A 90 15.21 -3.47 8.12
N LYS A 91 16.52 -3.64 8.34
CA LYS A 91 17.05 -4.82 9.04
C LYS A 91 16.60 -4.90 10.50
N LYS A 92 16.61 -3.76 11.21
CA LYS A 92 16.22 -3.68 12.62
C LYS A 92 14.73 -4.01 12.81
N SER A 93 13.83 -3.39 12.04
CA SER A 93 12.39 -3.69 12.10
C SER A 93 12.11 -5.16 11.85
N THR A 94 12.63 -5.71 10.75
CA THR A 94 12.36 -7.10 10.36
C THR A 94 12.96 -8.12 11.33
N ASN A 95 14.15 -7.87 11.86
CA ASN A 95 14.72 -8.71 12.92
C ASN A 95 13.87 -8.71 14.20
N LEU A 96 13.45 -7.52 14.67
CA LEU A 96 12.60 -7.40 15.85
C LEU A 96 11.25 -8.11 15.64
N LEU A 97 10.64 -7.94 14.47
CA LEU A 97 9.40 -8.63 14.11
C LEU A 97 9.56 -10.15 14.14
N VAL A 98 10.64 -10.68 13.54
CA VAL A 98 10.92 -12.12 13.55
C VAL A 98 11.17 -12.64 14.98
N GLN A 99 11.89 -11.89 15.81
CA GLN A 99 12.14 -12.25 17.21
C GLN A 99 10.86 -12.38 18.03
N ILE A 100 9.84 -11.56 17.74
CA ILE A 100 8.52 -11.64 18.40
C ILE A 100 7.52 -12.56 17.67
N GLY A 101 8.01 -13.39 16.73
CA GLY A 101 7.22 -14.40 16.03
C GLY A 101 6.37 -13.85 14.87
N ILE A 102 6.65 -12.65 14.38
CA ILE A 102 5.96 -12.03 13.25
C ILE A 102 6.82 -12.15 11.99
N ASN A 103 6.34 -12.91 11.01
CA ASN A 103 7.06 -13.15 9.75
C ASN A 103 6.30 -12.63 8.51
N LYS A 104 5.19 -11.92 8.70
CA LYS A 104 4.40 -11.27 7.65
C LYS A 104 4.29 -9.77 7.90
N VAL A 105 4.50 -8.97 6.86
CA VAL A 105 4.53 -7.50 6.95
C VAL A 105 3.65 -6.88 5.88
N PHE A 106 2.99 -5.78 6.25
CA PHE A 106 2.39 -4.85 5.30
C PHE A 106 3.36 -3.71 5.01
N HIS A 107 3.61 -3.44 3.73
CA HIS A 107 4.35 -2.25 3.32
C HIS A 107 3.38 -1.22 2.73
N THR A 108 3.24 -0.06 3.39
CA THR A 108 2.21 0.92 3.02
C THR A 108 2.56 1.84 1.86
N GLY A 109 3.74 1.71 1.24
CA GLY A 109 4.10 2.43 0.02
C GLY A 109 5.39 3.23 0.15
N ASP A 110 5.81 3.83 -0.97
CA ASP A 110 7.11 4.49 -1.17
C ASP A 110 8.25 3.54 -0.78
N ILE A 111 8.29 2.39 -1.47
CA ILE A 111 9.33 1.37 -1.31
C ILE A 111 10.65 1.95 -1.84
N LEU A 112 10.62 2.46 -3.08
CA LEU A 112 11.74 3.08 -3.77
C LEU A 112 11.54 4.60 -3.81
N ASP A 113 12.63 5.36 -3.86
CA ASP A 113 12.55 6.82 -3.83
C ASP A 113 12.22 7.45 -5.18
N SER A 114 12.48 6.77 -6.31
CA SER A 114 12.44 7.32 -7.67
C SER A 114 13.33 8.56 -7.87
N TYR A 115 13.40 9.07 -9.09
CA TYR A 115 13.96 10.41 -9.39
C TYR A 115 12.88 11.26 -10.07
N ASP A 116 12.97 12.58 -9.94
CA ASP A 116 12.06 13.50 -10.63
C ASP A 116 12.54 13.71 -12.09
N GLU A 117 11.59 13.84 -13.01
CA GLU A 117 11.86 14.14 -14.43
C GLU A 117 12.47 15.54 -14.62
N ARG A 118 12.42 16.38 -13.57
CA ARG A 118 13.04 17.72 -13.53
C ARG A 118 14.55 17.72 -13.31
N CYS A 119 15.16 16.56 -13.08
CA CYS A 119 16.61 16.45 -13.08
C CYS A 119 17.15 16.69 -14.50
N GLU A 120 18.29 17.37 -14.63
CA GLU A 120 19.02 17.54 -15.90
C GLU A 120 19.66 16.21 -16.34
N LEU A 121 18.84 15.18 -16.49
CA LEU A 121 19.24 13.82 -16.84
C LEU A 121 18.51 13.41 -18.10
N THR A 122 19.21 12.68 -18.97
CA THR A 122 18.60 12.02 -20.12
C THR A 122 17.65 10.92 -19.66
N HIS A 123 16.73 10.51 -20.54
CA HIS A 123 15.80 9.41 -20.27
C HIS A 123 16.52 8.11 -19.90
N ASP A 124 17.62 7.79 -20.58
CA ASP A 124 18.41 6.58 -20.33
C ASP A 124 19.15 6.63 -18.99
N GLU A 125 19.65 7.80 -18.60
CA GLU A 125 20.25 8.00 -17.28
C GLU A 125 19.21 7.84 -16.16
N LEU A 126 18.01 8.39 -16.34
CA LEU A 126 16.90 8.19 -15.41
C LEU A 126 16.57 6.69 -15.28
N ILE A 127 16.43 5.96 -16.38
CA ILE A 127 16.19 4.51 -16.35
C ILE A 127 17.29 3.79 -15.57
N LYS A 128 18.57 4.05 -15.88
CA LYS A 128 19.71 3.43 -15.18
C LYS A 128 19.68 3.70 -13.68
N LEU A 129 19.40 4.93 -13.27
CA LEU A 129 19.31 5.29 -11.85
C LEU A 129 18.14 4.62 -11.14
N HIS A 130 16.99 4.45 -11.81
CA HIS A 130 15.85 3.72 -11.26
C HIS A 130 16.16 2.23 -11.10
N TYR A 131 16.82 1.58 -12.07
CA TYR A 131 17.26 0.19 -11.93
C TYR A 131 18.26 -0.01 -10.79
N LYS A 132 19.17 0.95 -10.53
CA LYS A 132 20.04 0.89 -9.34
C LYS A 132 19.26 0.85 -8.02
N GLN A 133 18.11 1.51 -7.94
CA GLN A 133 17.25 1.42 -6.74
C GLN A 133 16.61 0.04 -6.61
N ILE A 134 16.23 -0.58 -7.73
CA ILE A 134 15.68 -1.94 -7.78
C ILE A 134 16.76 -2.96 -7.35
N GLU A 135 17.98 -2.85 -7.88
CA GLU A 135 19.12 -3.67 -7.45
C GLU A 135 19.38 -3.53 -5.94
N ARG A 136 19.46 -2.29 -5.45
CA ARG A 136 19.63 -2.01 -4.03
C ARG A 136 18.51 -2.59 -3.17
N PHE A 137 17.26 -2.54 -3.62
CA PHE A 137 16.15 -3.19 -2.92
C PHE A 137 16.41 -4.68 -2.76
N HIS A 138 16.84 -5.36 -3.82
CA HIS A 138 17.13 -6.79 -3.80
C HIS A 138 18.32 -7.15 -2.89
N ASP A 139 19.26 -6.23 -2.69
CA ASP A 139 20.40 -6.40 -1.78
C ASP A 139 20.01 -6.24 -0.30
N ILE A 140 19.07 -5.36 0.01
CA ILE A 140 18.79 -4.96 1.41
C ILE A 140 17.46 -5.49 1.96
N TRP A 141 16.49 -5.81 1.10
CA TRP A 141 15.19 -6.29 1.56
C TRP A 141 15.32 -7.75 2.06
N PRO A 142 14.85 -8.06 3.27
CA PRO A 142 15.00 -9.40 3.83
C PRO A 142 14.17 -10.45 3.09
N THR A 143 14.79 -11.60 2.85
CA THR A 143 14.16 -12.74 2.15
C THR A 143 13.43 -13.69 3.10
N ASN A 144 13.62 -13.58 4.40
CA ASN A 144 12.98 -14.45 5.40
C ASN A 144 11.59 -13.96 5.85
N ILE A 145 11.15 -12.78 5.40
CA ILE A 145 9.84 -12.20 5.74
C ILE A 145 8.94 -12.17 4.50
N THR A 146 7.66 -12.48 4.67
CA THR A 146 6.68 -12.28 3.60
C THR A 146 6.13 -10.86 3.69
N THR A 147 6.21 -10.09 2.61
CA THR A 147 5.74 -8.71 2.54
C THR A 147 4.59 -8.58 1.56
N TYR A 148 3.50 -7.96 2.00
CA TYR A 148 2.41 -7.54 1.14
C TYR A 148 2.45 -6.01 1.03
N ALA A 149 2.74 -5.51 -0.15
CA ALA A 149 3.04 -4.10 -0.39
C ALA A 149 1.97 -3.43 -1.25
N ILE A 150 1.77 -2.14 -1.04
CA ILE A 150 1.19 -1.25 -2.05
C ILE A 150 2.27 -0.31 -2.59
N LEU A 151 2.08 0.18 -3.81
CA LEU A 151 2.97 1.19 -4.41
C LEU A 151 2.49 2.60 -4.04
N GLY A 152 3.41 3.44 -3.57
CA GLY A 152 3.22 4.85 -3.25
C GLY A 152 3.49 5.80 -4.41
N ASN A 153 3.48 7.12 -4.15
CA ASN A 153 3.63 8.11 -5.21
C ASN A 153 5.04 8.11 -5.82
N HIS A 154 6.08 7.82 -5.05
CA HIS A 154 7.43 7.68 -5.58
C HIS A 154 7.53 6.45 -6.49
N ASP A 155 6.99 5.31 -6.03
CA ASP A 155 6.96 4.07 -6.81
C ASP A 155 6.25 4.23 -8.17
N THR A 156 5.17 5.03 -8.23
CA THR A 156 4.42 5.23 -9.50
C THR A 156 5.21 5.93 -10.59
N LYS A 157 6.31 6.62 -10.28
CA LYS A 157 7.12 7.32 -11.28
C LYS A 157 7.88 6.36 -12.19
N PHE A 158 8.26 5.18 -11.69
CA PHE A 158 8.91 4.12 -12.47
C PHE A 158 8.08 3.72 -13.69
N LYS A 159 6.75 3.66 -13.54
CA LYS A 159 5.83 3.33 -14.63
C LYS A 159 5.89 4.32 -15.79
N ARG A 160 6.22 5.59 -15.53
CA ARG A 160 6.36 6.62 -16.58
C ARG A 160 7.58 6.38 -17.46
N LEU A 161 8.59 5.72 -16.91
CA LEU A 161 9.79 5.27 -17.62
C LEU A 161 9.63 3.88 -18.24
N GLY A 162 8.41 3.32 -18.26
CA GLY A 162 8.16 1.98 -18.79
C GLY A 162 8.63 0.84 -17.88
N ILE A 163 9.04 1.13 -16.64
CA ILE A 163 9.49 0.11 -15.68
C ILE A 163 8.29 -0.42 -14.90
N ASP A 164 8.07 -1.73 -14.95
CA ASP A 164 6.97 -2.40 -14.27
C ASP A 164 7.41 -2.96 -12.91
N LEU A 165 7.23 -2.18 -11.85
CA LEU A 165 7.59 -2.61 -10.49
C LEU A 165 6.85 -3.86 -10.00
N TYR A 166 5.67 -4.20 -10.56
CA TYR A 166 5.01 -5.46 -10.23
C TYR A 166 5.86 -6.64 -10.68
N LYS A 167 6.55 -6.52 -11.81
CA LYS A 167 7.47 -7.53 -12.31
C LYS A 167 8.84 -7.46 -11.63
N GLU A 168 9.38 -6.26 -11.46
CA GLU A 168 10.76 -6.07 -11.00
C GLU A 168 10.96 -6.35 -9.51
N LEU A 169 9.94 -6.13 -8.68
CA LEU A 169 10.05 -6.31 -7.22
C LEU A 169 9.34 -7.57 -6.72
N SER A 170 8.34 -8.09 -7.44
CA SER A 170 7.61 -9.25 -6.94
C SER A 170 8.48 -10.50 -6.98
N ARG A 171 8.61 -11.15 -5.82
CA ARG A 171 9.29 -12.44 -5.61
C ARG A 171 8.39 -13.32 -4.75
N ASP A 172 8.74 -14.59 -4.53
CA ASP A 172 7.96 -15.53 -3.70
C ASP A 172 7.48 -14.96 -2.35
N ARG A 173 8.24 -14.02 -1.78
CA ARG A 173 7.97 -13.41 -0.48
C ARG A 173 7.76 -11.89 -0.50
N PHE A 174 7.73 -11.25 -1.67
CA PHE A 174 7.37 -9.82 -1.78
C PHE A 174 6.26 -9.68 -2.81
N ILE A 175 5.06 -9.32 -2.35
CA ILE A 175 3.84 -9.36 -3.16
C ILE A 175 3.26 -7.97 -3.22
N ILE A 176 3.28 -7.36 -4.40
CA ILE A 176 2.64 -6.06 -4.63
C ILE A 176 1.14 -6.27 -4.91
N LEU A 177 0.31 -5.75 -4.03
CA LEU A 177 -1.14 -5.89 -4.07
C LEU A 177 -1.77 -4.88 -5.03
N GLY A 178 -1.23 -3.67 -5.11
CA GLY A 178 -1.84 -2.57 -5.84
C GLY A 178 -1.07 -1.26 -5.75
N THR A 179 -1.67 -0.20 -6.27
CA THR A 179 -1.11 1.16 -6.24
C THR A 179 -2.05 2.07 -5.45
N GLY A 180 -1.51 2.83 -4.50
CA GLY A 180 -2.25 3.78 -3.66
C GLY A 180 -3.13 3.14 -2.59
N GLY A 181 -3.63 1.92 -2.79
CA GLY A 181 -4.32 1.20 -1.74
C GLY A 181 -4.64 -0.25 -2.05
N ALA A 182 -4.98 -0.97 -0.99
CA ALA A 182 -5.41 -2.37 -1.07
C ALA A 182 -6.29 -2.75 0.12
N TYR A 183 -7.35 -3.51 -0.16
CA TYR A 183 -8.20 -4.10 0.88
C TYR A 183 -7.71 -5.48 1.27
N LEU A 184 -7.58 -5.71 2.58
CA LEU A 184 -7.17 -6.97 3.19
C LEU A 184 -8.20 -7.36 4.25
N LYS A 185 -8.35 -8.67 4.45
CA LYS A 185 -9.07 -9.21 5.61
C LYS A 185 -8.07 -9.91 6.52
N CYS A 186 -7.91 -9.42 7.74
CA CYS A 186 -7.06 -10.01 8.78
C CYS A 186 -7.96 -10.59 9.87
N SER A 187 -8.08 -11.92 9.93
CA SER A 187 -9.11 -12.58 10.76
C SER A 187 -10.51 -12.05 10.41
N ASN A 188 -11.21 -11.37 11.32
CA ASN A 188 -12.52 -10.76 11.07
C ASN A 188 -12.44 -9.27 10.70
N TYR A 189 -11.27 -8.65 10.80
CA TYR A 189 -11.09 -7.21 10.57
C TYR A 189 -10.79 -6.89 9.11
N LYS A 190 -11.41 -5.82 8.62
CA LYS A 190 -11.24 -5.26 7.28
C LYS A 190 -10.20 -4.16 7.35
N ILE A 191 -9.03 -4.41 6.79
CA ILE A 191 -7.89 -3.49 6.80
C ILE A 191 -7.77 -2.88 5.40
N PHE A 192 -7.56 -1.57 5.32
CA PHE A 192 -7.20 -0.90 4.09
C PHE A 192 -5.79 -0.32 4.20
N LEU A 193 -4.87 -0.77 3.34
CA LEU A 193 -3.57 -0.13 3.17
C LEU A 193 -3.77 1.11 2.30
N GLU A 194 -3.17 2.24 2.67
CA GLU A 194 -3.29 3.49 1.93
C GLU A 194 -1.94 4.21 1.80
N HIS A 195 -1.66 4.68 0.59
CA HIS A 195 -0.63 5.68 0.31
C HIS A 195 -1.21 6.77 -0.57
N ASN A 196 -0.78 8.01 -0.37
CA ASN A 196 -1.19 9.07 -1.27
C ASN A 196 -0.51 8.87 -2.63
N VAL A 197 -1.30 8.80 -3.69
CA VAL A 197 -0.82 8.79 -5.09
C VAL A 197 -1.62 9.81 -5.89
N PRO A 198 -1.12 10.31 -7.03
CA PRO A 198 -1.92 11.13 -7.92
C PRO A 198 -3.26 10.44 -8.24
N THR A 199 -4.36 11.18 -8.06
CA THR A 199 -5.71 10.65 -8.19
C THR A 199 -5.90 9.97 -9.55
N SER A 200 -6.31 8.71 -9.52
CA SER A 200 -6.54 7.88 -10.70
C SER A 200 -7.81 7.04 -10.49
N ALA A 201 -8.57 6.81 -11.56
CA ALA A 201 -9.73 5.92 -11.54
C ALA A 201 -9.38 4.47 -11.14
N LEU A 202 -8.10 4.11 -11.12
CA LEU A 202 -7.61 2.78 -10.76
C LEU A 202 -7.18 2.66 -9.29
N VAL A 203 -7.27 3.73 -8.50
CA VAL A 203 -7.01 3.65 -7.05
C VAL A 203 -8.31 3.20 -6.36
N PRO A 204 -8.29 2.16 -5.53
CA PRO A 204 -9.49 1.71 -4.83
C PRO A 204 -10.02 2.80 -3.87
N PRO A 205 -11.35 3.01 -3.78
CA PRO A 205 -11.94 4.00 -2.88
C PRO A 205 -12.00 3.52 -1.42
N HIS A 206 -12.30 4.46 -0.53
CA HIS A 206 -12.67 4.21 0.87
C HIS A 206 -14.17 3.88 0.97
N TYR A 207 -14.56 2.67 1.39
CA TYR A 207 -16.00 2.36 1.56
C TYR A 207 -16.39 1.36 2.67
N ASN A 208 -15.57 0.35 3.01
CA ASN A 208 -15.95 -0.65 4.02
C ASN A 208 -14.73 -1.21 4.75
N TYR A 209 -14.14 -0.42 5.65
CA TYR A 209 -12.96 -0.82 6.42
C TYR A 209 -13.22 -0.57 7.91
N ASP A 210 -12.52 -1.34 8.73
CA ASP A 210 -12.49 -1.14 10.17
C ASP A 210 -11.31 -0.24 10.56
N LEU A 211 -10.19 -0.34 9.81
CA LEU A 211 -8.96 0.42 10.01
C LEU A 211 -8.26 0.72 8.68
N ILE A 212 -7.71 1.92 8.56
CA ILE A 212 -6.74 2.28 7.53
C ILE A 212 -5.33 2.30 8.13
N LEU A 213 -4.39 1.60 7.50
CA LEU A 213 -2.96 1.71 7.74
C LEU A 213 -2.35 2.58 6.64
N LYS A 214 -1.82 3.75 7.01
CA LYS A 214 -1.43 4.79 6.06
C LYS A 214 0.04 5.19 6.15
N GLY A 215 0.74 5.20 5.03
CA GLY A 215 2.10 5.74 4.89
C GLY A 215 2.14 7.25 4.57
N HIS A 216 3.14 7.67 3.82
CA HIS A 216 3.32 8.98 3.17
C HIS A 216 3.61 10.17 4.10
N SER A 217 3.13 10.10 5.34
CA SER A 217 3.19 11.24 6.26
C SER A 217 4.49 11.28 7.06
N HIS A 218 5.21 10.15 7.15
CA HIS A 218 6.48 9.99 7.87
C HIS A 218 6.40 10.26 9.39
N PHE A 219 5.23 10.06 10.00
CA PHE A 219 5.05 10.17 11.45
C PHE A 219 3.95 9.21 11.95
N PHE A 220 4.03 8.84 13.22
CA PHE A 220 2.96 8.11 13.87
C PHE A 220 1.81 9.05 14.25
N LYS A 221 0.58 8.66 13.88
CA LYS A 221 -0.63 9.37 14.31
C LYS A 221 -1.88 8.53 14.10
N TYR A 222 -2.67 8.39 15.15
CA TYR A 222 -4.03 7.91 15.03
C TYR A 222 -5.02 9.06 14.78
N LYS A 223 -5.96 8.85 13.86
CA LYS A 223 -7.12 9.72 13.63
C LYS A 223 -8.39 8.91 13.87
N GLU A 224 -8.98 9.09 15.04
CA GLU A 224 -10.15 8.35 15.51
C GLU A 224 -11.37 8.51 14.61
N ASN A 225 -11.68 9.74 14.17
CA ASN A 225 -12.85 10.02 13.33
C ASN A 225 -12.89 9.30 11.98
N ARG A 226 -11.79 8.69 11.55
CA ARG A 226 -11.68 7.94 10.29
C ARG A 226 -11.03 6.57 10.48
N ASN A 227 -10.75 6.16 11.73
CA ASN A 227 -9.94 4.99 12.05
C ASN A 227 -8.69 4.88 11.17
N ILE A 228 -7.87 5.95 11.11
CA ILE A 228 -6.63 5.96 10.33
C ILE A 228 -5.44 5.92 11.29
N PHE A 229 -4.63 4.88 11.20
CA PHE A 229 -3.31 4.85 11.80
C PHE A 229 -2.26 5.20 10.75
N ARG A 230 -1.57 6.33 10.94
CA ARG A 230 -0.38 6.67 10.18
C ARG A 230 0.83 5.99 10.78
N VAL A 231 1.61 5.34 9.92
CA VAL A 231 2.86 4.69 10.26
C VAL A 231 3.99 5.68 9.95
N ALA A 232 5.00 5.72 10.82
CA ALA A 232 6.19 6.52 10.53
C ALA A 232 7.01 5.91 9.40
N SER A 233 7.93 6.70 8.86
CA SER A 233 8.86 6.23 7.84
C SER A 233 9.90 5.29 8.44
N CYS A 234 10.27 4.25 7.68
CA CYS A 234 11.39 3.36 7.95
C CYS A 234 12.67 3.87 7.26
N SER A 235 12.88 5.20 7.29
CA SER A 235 14.03 5.90 6.71
C SER A 235 14.38 7.13 7.57
N ASN A 236 15.44 7.85 7.21
CA ASN A 236 15.78 9.13 7.83
C ASN A 236 15.06 10.33 7.20
N ILE A 237 14.08 10.09 6.31
CA ILE A 237 13.30 11.18 5.72
C ILE A 237 12.39 11.79 6.78
N GLN A 238 12.39 13.12 6.82
CA GLN A 238 11.60 13.88 7.77
C GLN A 238 10.22 14.18 7.18
N PRO A 239 9.17 14.31 7.99
CA PRO A 239 7.88 14.81 7.55
C PRO A 239 8.01 16.28 7.13
N ASN A 240 7.11 16.72 6.25
CA ASN A 240 6.99 18.15 5.95
C ASN A 240 6.61 18.93 7.23
N SER A 241 7.15 20.14 7.35
CA SER A 241 7.31 20.97 8.58
C SER A 241 6.04 21.42 9.33
N TYR A 242 4.89 20.77 9.15
CA TYR A 242 3.61 21.08 9.82
C TYR A 242 2.88 19.84 10.37
N SER A 243 3.60 18.75 10.65
CA SER A 243 2.99 17.51 11.16
C SER A 243 2.66 17.57 12.66
N LEU A 244 1.37 17.57 13.00
CA LEU A 244 0.86 17.36 14.37
C LEU A 244 0.92 15.87 14.80
N GLY A 245 1.99 15.16 14.48
CA GLY A 245 2.17 13.73 14.78
C GLY A 245 3.47 13.46 15.52
N TYR A 246 3.63 12.25 16.05
CA TYR A 246 4.87 11.86 16.70
C TYR A 246 5.92 11.52 15.63
N TYR A 247 6.93 12.38 15.53
CA TYR A 247 8.01 12.22 14.57
C TYR A 247 9.15 11.40 15.17
N ALA A 248 9.26 10.15 14.71
CA ALA A 248 10.46 9.34 14.84
C ALA A 248 10.42 8.24 13.79
N PRO A 249 11.55 7.87 13.17
CA PRO A 249 11.60 6.71 12.30
C PRO A 249 11.22 5.44 13.08
N GLY A 250 10.54 4.52 12.42
CA GLY A 250 9.95 3.39 13.11
C GLY A 250 9.20 2.41 12.23
N PHE A 251 8.53 1.48 12.91
CA PHE A 251 7.60 0.52 12.31
C PHE A 251 6.44 0.29 13.27
N ALA A 252 5.43 -0.48 12.88
CA ALA A 252 4.36 -0.89 13.78
C ALA A 252 4.06 -2.38 13.71
N THR A 253 3.33 -2.89 14.69
CA THR A 253 2.72 -4.22 14.66
C THR A 253 1.20 -4.10 14.71
N LEU A 254 0.51 -5.03 14.08
CA LEU A 254 -0.93 -5.23 14.16
C LEU A 254 -1.20 -6.58 14.85
N SER A 255 -2.10 -6.62 15.82
CA SER A 255 -2.60 -7.84 16.44
C SER A 255 -4.12 -7.88 16.39
N THR A 256 -4.71 -9.04 16.07
CA THR A 256 -6.15 -9.30 16.08
C THR A 256 -6.58 -10.26 17.19
N THR A 257 -5.64 -10.69 18.07
CA THR A 257 -5.89 -11.74 19.07
C THR A 257 -6.90 -11.32 20.14
N ASN A 258 -6.84 -10.07 20.60
CA ASN A 258 -7.66 -9.55 21.70
C ASN A 258 -8.30 -8.21 21.30
N GLY A 259 -8.98 -8.19 20.16
CA GLY A 259 -9.34 -6.96 19.47
C GLY A 259 -8.26 -6.52 18.49
N LEU A 260 -8.44 -5.35 17.88
CA LEU A 260 -7.48 -4.77 16.93
C LEU A 260 -6.47 -3.87 17.66
N VAL A 261 -5.26 -4.36 17.87
CA VAL A 261 -4.21 -3.62 18.59
C VAL A 261 -3.10 -3.24 17.61
N ILE A 262 -2.63 -1.99 17.70
CA ILE A 262 -1.49 -1.49 16.94
C ILE A 262 -0.44 -0.96 17.89
N ASP A 263 0.80 -1.45 17.78
CA ASP A 263 1.93 -0.93 18.54
C ASP A 263 2.94 -0.29 17.59
N GLY A 264 3.22 1.00 17.76
CA GLY A 264 4.27 1.74 17.08
C GLY A 264 5.58 1.71 17.86
N TYR A 265 6.65 1.38 17.16
CA TYR A 265 8.02 1.27 17.66
C TYR A 265 8.86 2.36 17.01
N ASN A 266 9.65 3.08 17.81
CA ASN A 266 10.58 4.06 17.28
C ASN A 266 12.03 3.57 17.40
N PHE A 267 12.89 4.07 16.52
CA PHE A 267 14.32 3.74 16.54
C PHE A 267 15.19 4.78 17.26
N THR A 268 14.61 5.88 17.75
CA THR A 268 15.39 6.93 18.42
C THR A 268 15.60 6.66 19.91
N LYS A 269 14.69 5.91 20.53
CA LYS A 269 14.78 5.49 21.94
C LYS A 269 14.99 3.99 22.10
N ASP A 270 14.99 3.23 21.01
CA ASP A 270 15.11 1.77 21.00
C ASP A 270 14.06 1.05 21.88
N GLU A 271 12.85 1.61 21.92
CA GLU A 271 11.73 1.13 22.75
C GLU A 271 10.39 1.21 22.00
N THR A 272 9.34 0.55 22.52
CA THR A 272 7.96 0.76 22.09
C THR A 272 7.53 2.17 22.50
N VAL A 273 7.09 2.99 21.55
CA VAL A 273 6.87 4.42 21.83
C VAL A 273 5.42 4.83 21.69
N HIS A 274 4.60 4.00 21.05
CA HIS A 274 3.18 4.28 20.94
C HIS A 274 2.35 3.01 20.89
N THR A 275 1.70 2.61 21.97
CA THR A 275 0.65 1.59 21.92
C THR A 275 -0.70 2.24 21.64
N LEU A 276 -1.38 1.79 20.59
CA LEU A 276 -2.76 2.12 20.27
C LEU A 276 -3.59 0.84 20.35
N THR A 277 -4.46 0.77 21.37
CA THR A 277 -5.44 -0.31 21.46
C THR A 277 -6.77 0.16 20.89
N LEU A 278 -7.15 -0.34 19.71
CA LEU A 278 -8.49 -0.14 19.16
C LEU A 278 -9.37 -1.30 19.58
N LYS A 279 -10.15 -1.08 20.65
CA LYS A 279 -11.35 -1.88 20.87
C LYS A 279 -12.40 -1.40 19.87
N ILE A 280 -12.35 -1.94 18.66
CA ILE A 280 -13.47 -1.81 17.73
C ILE A 280 -14.64 -2.51 18.42
N LYS A 281 -15.64 -1.74 18.85
CA LYS A 281 -16.84 -2.26 19.51
C LYS A 281 -17.48 -3.33 18.60
N ASP A 282 -17.76 -4.48 19.18
CA ASP A 282 -18.63 -5.50 18.58
C ASP A 282 -20.02 -4.92 18.27
#